data_AF-T1L180-F1
#
_entry.id   AF-T1L180-F1
#
_cell.length_a   1.000
_cell.length_b   1.000
_cell.length_c   1.000
_cell.angle_alpha   90.00
_cell.angle_beta   90.00
_cell.angle_gamma   90.00
#
_symmetry.space_group_name_H-M   'P 1'
#
loop_
_entity.id
_entity.type
_entity.pdbx_description
1 polymer ?
#
loop_
_entity_poly.entity_id
_entity_poly.type
_entity_poly.pdbx_seq_one_letter_code
_entity_poly.pdbx_strand_id
1 'polypeptide(L)'
;MENPKTQDLVIFSAQYWIVDTDYNNYALVVSYNDVLGPLNSRDVWILSRKPTLEDNIVANLVTKLDSVGINGVKLGDIIQNC
;
A
#
# COMPACT_ATOMS: atom_id res chain seq x y z
N MET A 1 -11.55 29.65 -3.81
CA MET A 1 -12.78 28.94 -4.22
C MET A 1 -12.39 28.11 -5.43
N GLU A 2 -12.08 26.83 -5.23
CA GLU A 2 -11.68 25.93 -6.33
C GLU A 2 -12.87 25.62 -7.24
N ASN A 3 -12.58 25.47 -8.54
CA ASN A 3 -13.54 25.31 -9.62
C ASN A 3 -14.12 23.87 -9.65
N PRO A 4 -15.44 23.67 -9.54
CA PRO A 4 -16.06 22.35 -9.39
C PRO A 4 -16.08 21.49 -10.67
N LYS A 5 -15.51 21.93 -11.80
CA LYS A 5 -15.58 21.23 -13.10
C LYS A 5 -14.36 20.38 -13.48
N THR A 6 -13.35 20.26 -12.63
CA THR A 6 -12.14 19.46 -12.94
C THR A 6 -12.13 18.09 -12.28
N GLN A 7 -13.22 17.68 -11.62
CA GLN A 7 -13.32 16.37 -10.95
C GLN A 7 -13.82 15.23 -11.85
N ASP A 8 -14.27 15.53 -13.08
CA ASP A 8 -14.80 14.52 -14.00
C ASP A 8 -13.79 14.18 -15.10
N LEU A 9 -12.85 13.27 -14.77
CA LEU A 9 -12.21 12.24 -15.62
C LEU A 9 -10.87 11.77 -15.00
N VAL A 10 -10.89 11.38 -13.72
CA VAL A 10 -9.81 10.51 -13.21
C VAL A 10 -10.19 9.06 -13.51
N ILE A 11 -9.77 8.57 -14.68
CA ILE A 11 -10.13 7.22 -15.17
C ILE A 11 -9.41 6.13 -14.37
N PHE A 12 -8.31 6.48 -13.69
CA PHE A 12 -7.61 5.64 -12.73
C PHE A 12 -7.20 6.50 -11.52
N SER A 13 -7.93 6.37 -10.41
CA SER A 13 -7.49 6.87 -9.11
C SER A 13 -7.31 5.70 -8.17
N ALA A 14 -6.28 5.78 -7.34
CA ALA A 14 -6.02 4.83 -6.28
C ALA A 14 -5.97 5.62 -4.97
N GLN A 15 -6.93 5.37 -4.08
CA GLN A 15 -6.81 5.87 -2.72
C GLN A 15 -5.85 4.95 -1.97
N TYR A 16 -4.96 5.52 -1.17
CA TYR A 16 -4.05 4.76 -0.34
C TYR A 16 -4.07 5.21 1.11
N TRP A 17 -3.71 4.30 2.01
CA TRP A 17 -3.61 4.54 3.44
C TRP A 17 -2.29 3.98 3.97
N ILE A 18 -1.68 4.72 4.89
CA ILE A 18 -0.57 4.22 5.71
C ILE A 18 -1.19 3.46 6.88
N VAL A 19 -1.00 2.14 6.91
CA VAL A 19 -1.51 1.27 7.97
C VAL A 19 -0.59 1.32 9.18
N ASP A 20 0.72 1.37 8.96
CA ASP A 20 1.73 1.49 10.01
C ASP A 20 3.02 2.13 9.47
N THR A 21 3.73 2.88 10.30
CA THR A 21 5.04 3.45 9.96
C THR A 21 5.73 3.93 11.22
N ASP A 22 7.05 3.71 11.29
CA ASP A 22 7.90 4.33 12.29
C ASP A 22 8.61 5.60 11.76
N TYR A 23 8.26 6.02 10.53
CA TYR A 23 8.82 7.13 9.74
C TYR A 23 10.31 7.03 9.37
N ASN A 24 11.09 6.29 10.16
CA ASN A 24 12.54 6.23 10.09
C ASN A 24 13.06 5.00 9.36
N ASN A 25 12.32 3.90 9.32
CA ASN A 25 12.77 2.64 8.74
C ASN A 25 11.77 2.07 7.74
N TYR A 26 10.47 2.11 8.02
CA TYR A 26 9.47 1.46 7.17
C TYR A 26 8.16 2.23 7.04
N ALA A 27 7.39 1.87 6.01
CA ALA A 27 5.97 2.17 5.92
C ALA A 27 5.20 0.98 5.32
N LEU A 28 4.09 0.62 5.94
CA LEU A 28 3.10 -0.32 5.42
C LEU A 28 1.98 0.49 4.76
N VAL A 29 1.83 0.33 3.45
CA VAL A 29 0.87 1.07 2.64
C VAL A 29 -0.09 0.10 1.98
N VAL A 30 -1.37 0.46 1.97
CA VAL A 30 -2.43 -0.28 1.27
C VAL A 30 -3.11 0.68 0.31
N SER A 31 -3.34 0.27 -0.93
CA SER A 31 -4.27 0.95 -1.83
C SER A 31 -5.57 0.21 -1.98
N TYR A 32 -6.59 0.96 -2.38
CA TYR A 32 -7.81 0.45 -2.97
C TYR A 32 -7.94 1.08 -4.35
N ASN A 33 -7.92 0.24 -5.38
CA ASN A 33 -8.11 0.66 -6.75
C ASN A 33 -9.56 0.33 -7.14
N ASP A 34 -10.35 1.37 -7.39
CA ASP A 34 -11.67 1.23 -8.00
C ASP A 34 -11.49 1.29 -9.52
N VAL A 35 -11.40 0.13 -10.16
CA VAL A 35 -11.26 0.02 -11.61
C VAL A 35 -12.63 -0.35 -12.18
N LEU A 36 -13.28 0.63 -12.83
CA LEU A 36 -14.47 0.51 -13.69
C LEU A 36 -15.23 -0.84 -13.55
N GLY A 37 -16.07 -0.96 -12.53
CA GLY A 37 -16.95 -2.12 -12.33
C GLY A 37 -16.65 -2.90 -11.04
N PRO A 38 -17.03 -4.20 -10.93
CA PRO A 38 -16.88 -4.98 -9.71
C PRO A 38 -15.43 -5.44 -9.41
N LEU A 39 -14.45 -4.96 -10.18
CA LEU A 39 -13.05 -5.35 -10.05
C LEU A 39 -12.34 -4.39 -9.11
N ASN A 40 -12.45 -4.68 -7.82
CA ASN A 40 -11.69 -3.99 -6.79
C ASN A 40 -10.39 -4.75 -6.52
N SER A 41 -9.24 -4.11 -6.74
CA SER A 41 -7.96 -4.64 -6.29
C SER A 41 -7.43 -3.86 -5.09
N ARG A 42 -6.81 -4.58 -4.17
CA ARG A 42 -6.03 -4.00 -3.08
C ARG A 42 -4.58 -4.35 -3.30
N ASP A 43 -3.72 -3.34 -3.42
CA ASP A 43 -2.28 -3.56 -3.42
C ASP A 43 -1.73 -3.26 -2.03
N VAL A 44 -0.68 -3.98 -1.66
CA VAL A 44 0.01 -3.83 -0.39
C VAL A 44 1.49 -3.63 -0.68
N TRP A 45 2.07 -2.60 -0.09
CA TRP A 45 3.50 -2.32 -0.16
C TRP A 45 4.11 -2.21 1.22
N ILE A 46 5.22 -2.91 1.41
CA ILE A 46 6.15 -2.67 2.52
C ILE A 46 7.31 -1.87 1.93
N LEU A 47 7.45 -0.62 2.36
CA LEU A 47 8.50 0.27 1.91
C LEU A 47 9.58 0.35 2.98
N SER A 48 10.85 0.28 2.57
CA SER A 48 12.00 0.43 3.45
C SER A 48 12.80 1.68 3.10
N ARG A 49 13.42 2.30 4.11
CA ARG A 49 14.42 3.38 3.92
C ARG A 49 15.78 2.86 3.49
N LYS A 50 16.01 1.54 3.57
CA LYS A 50 17.23 0.84 3.16
C LYS A 50 16.89 -0.19 2.06
N PRO A 51 17.89 -0.67 1.28
CA PRO A 51 17.64 -1.68 0.24
C PRO A 51 17.03 -2.98 0.76
N THR A 52 17.26 -3.31 2.04
CA THR A 52 16.65 -4.43 2.72
C THR A 52 15.93 -3.97 3.99
N LEU A 53 15.03 -4.81 4.49
CA LEU A 53 14.34 -4.62 5.77
C LEU A 53 14.49 -5.91 6.59
N GLU A 54 14.55 -5.79 7.91
CA GLU A 54 14.72 -6.95 8.78
C GLU A 54 13.47 -7.86 8.75
N ASP A 55 13.69 -9.18 8.69
CA ASP A 55 12.62 -10.17 8.52
C ASP A 55 11.55 -10.09 9.61
N ASN A 56 11.94 -9.78 10.85
CA ASN A 56 11.00 -9.61 11.96
C ASN A 56 10.09 -8.39 11.76
N ILE A 57 10.60 -7.29 11.21
CA ILE A 57 9.79 -6.11 10.88
C ILE A 57 8.80 -6.50 9.78
N VAL A 58 9.25 -7.17 8.72
CA VAL A 58 8.38 -7.66 7.64
C VAL A 58 7.27 -8.57 8.20
N ALA A 59 7.61 -9.56 9.02
CA ALA A 59 6.65 -10.48 9.62
C ALA A 59 5.61 -9.77 10.51
N ASN A 60 6.03 -8.78 11.29
CA ASN A 60 5.14 -7.96 12.10
C ASN A 60 4.16 -7.16 11.23
N LEU A 61 4.64 -6.57 10.13
CA LEU A 61 3.80 -5.81 9.21
C LEU A 61 2.82 -6.70 8.44
N VAL A 62 3.24 -7.91 8.07
CA VAL A 62 2.33 -8.91 7.48
C VAL A 62 1.23 -9.29 8.47
N THR A 63 1.57 -9.53 9.74
CA THR A 63 0.57 -9.81 10.78
C THR A 63 -0.36 -8.62 11.03
N LYS A 64 0.14 -7.38 10.89
CA LYS A 64 -0.66 -6.16 11.02
C LYS A 64 -1.77 -6.08 9.98
N LEU A 65 -1.57 -6.64 8.77
CA LEU A 65 -2.59 -6.65 7.72
C LEU A 65 -3.84 -7.43 8.10
N ASP A 66 -3.69 -8.53 8.85
CA ASP A 66 -4.83 -9.30 9.36
C ASP A 66 -5.69 -8.45 10.32
N SER A 67 -5.05 -7.58 11.11
CA SER A 67 -5.77 -6.68 12.04
C SER A 67 -6.64 -5.63 11.35
N VAL A 68 -6.37 -5.35 10.07
CA VAL A 68 -7.16 -4.44 9.23
C VAL A 68 -8.00 -5.18 8.18
N GLY A 69 -8.16 -6.50 8.32
CA GLY A 69 -9.02 -7.33 7.49
C GLY A 69 -8.44 -7.69 6.12
N ILE A 70 -7.14 -7.53 5.94
CA ILE A 70 -6.43 -7.88 4.70
C ILE A 70 -5.66 -9.18 4.94
N ASN A 71 -6.31 -10.30 4.62
CA ASN A 71 -5.79 -11.64 4.91
C ASN A 71 -5.19 -12.30 3.66
N GLY A 72 -4.26 -13.23 3.85
CA GLY A 72 -3.78 -14.11 2.77
C GLY A 72 -2.96 -13.38 1.69
N VAL A 73 -2.30 -12.28 2.05
CA VAL A 73 -1.47 -11.48 1.15
C VAL A 73 -0.27 -12.29 0.70
N LYS A 74 0.02 -12.26 -0.61
CA LYS A 74 1.27 -12.77 -1.17
C LYS A 74 2.15 -11.59 -1.55
N LEU A 75 3.23 -11.40 -0.81
CA LEU A 75 4.24 -10.40 -1.13
C LEU A 75 5.33 -11.03 -2.00
N GLY A 76 5.78 -10.27 -3.00
CA GLY A 76 6.96 -10.59 -3.78
C GLY A 76 8.10 -9.65 -3.37
N ASP A 77 9.29 -10.21 -3.16
CA ASP A 77 10.48 -9.41 -2.87
C ASP A 77 10.92 -8.64 -4.13
N ILE A 78 11.32 -7.39 -3.95
CA ILE A 78 11.87 -6.56 -5.01
C ILE A 78 13.39 -6.49 -4.84
N ILE A 79 14.14 -6.90 -5.86
CA ILE A 79 15.60 -6.80 -5.87
C ILE A 79 15.99 -5.32 -5.97
N GLN A 80 16.52 -4.76 -4.88
CA GLN A 80 16.99 -3.37 -4.80
C GLN A 80 18.48 -3.27 -5.16
N ASN A 81 18.81 -3.47 -6.44
CA ASN A 81 20.19 -3.37 -6.95
C ASN A 81 20.44 -1.98 -7.55
N CYS A 82 20.51 -0.96 -6.68
CA CYS A 82 20.80 0.42 -7.05
C CYS A 82 22.30 0.69 -7.10
#